data_AF-B2TNW9-F1
#
_entry.id   AF-B2TNW9-F1
#
_cell.length_a   1.000
_cell.length_b   1.000
_cell.length_c   1.000
_cell.angle_alpha   90.00
_cell.angle_beta   90.00
_cell.angle_gamma   90.00
#
_symmetry.space_group_name_H-M   'P 1'
#
loop_
_entity.id
_entity.type
_entity.pdbx_description
1 polymer ?
#
loop_
_entity_poly.entity_id
_entity_poly.type
_entity_poly.pdbx_seq_one_letter_code
_entity_poly.pdbx_strand_id
1 'polypeptide(L)'
;MNAKGKEDLLNASEVKNGSMTATYIKNRFINSLKSITLNIKSEICIGKLMCYEVNQESNNKVFTKNDLEKLLGEKFDITIDDNDYENANNSIIKIKSCYMYKYSHFISAGNIRMIQYEFSFQKENKQEIIKS
;
A
#
# COMPACT_ATOMS: atom_id res chain seq x y z
N MET A 1 -38.02 -20.40 -11.68
CA MET A 1 -37.92 -20.02 -10.26
C MET A 1 -37.16 -21.15 -9.58
N ASN A 2 -36.00 -21.03 -8.96
CA ASN A 2 -35.40 -19.91 -8.24
C ASN A 2 -33.92 -19.72 -8.57
N ALA A 3 -33.52 -18.46 -8.42
CA ALA A 3 -32.26 -17.90 -8.82
C ALA A 3 -31.12 -18.19 -7.83
N LYS A 4 -29.92 -18.21 -8.44
CA LYS A 4 -28.64 -17.74 -7.90
C LYS A 4 -28.19 -18.36 -6.59
N GLY A 5 -27.23 -19.28 -6.76
CA GLY A 5 -26.24 -19.58 -5.73
C GLY A 5 -25.72 -18.28 -5.13
N LYS A 6 -25.79 -18.22 -3.81
CA LYS A 6 -24.92 -17.37 -3.02
C LYS A 6 -23.49 -17.74 -3.40
N GLU A 7 -22.89 -16.97 -4.28
CA GLU A 7 -21.44 -16.90 -4.35
C GLU A 7 -21.02 -16.36 -2.99
N ASP A 8 -20.47 -17.25 -2.16
CA ASP A 8 -19.77 -16.87 -0.95
C ASP A 8 -18.67 -15.86 -1.35
N LEU A 9 -18.97 -14.58 -1.12
CA LEU A 9 -18.06 -13.45 -1.28
C LEU A 9 -16.91 -13.63 -0.29
N LEU A 10 -15.90 -14.39 -0.72
CA LEU A 10 -14.65 -14.57 0.00
C LEU A 10 -14.01 -13.20 0.23
N ASN A 11 -14.10 -12.69 1.45
CA ASN A 11 -13.24 -11.61 1.93
C ASN A 11 -11.80 -12.13 1.88
N ALA A 12 -11.05 -11.78 0.84
CA ALA A 12 -9.65 -12.16 0.71
C ALA A 12 -8.78 -11.08 1.35
N SER A 13 -7.94 -11.47 2.31
CA SER A 13 -6.90 -10.61 2.87
C SER A 13 -5.58 -11.02 2.23
N GLU A 14 -5.03 -10.18 1.37
CA GLU A 14 -3.68 -10.36 0.83
C GLU A 14 -2.67 -9.74 1.79
N VAL A 15 -1.74 -10.54 2.30
CA VAL A 15 -0.66 -10.08 3.18
C VAL A 15 0.68 -10.37 2.50
N LYS A 16 1.50 -9.34 2.30
CA LYS A 16 2.85 -9.49 1.76
C LYS A 16 3.88 -8.89 2.72
N ASN A 17 4.97 -9.62 2.95
CA ASN A 17 6.13 -9.12 3.68
C ASN A 17 6.88 -8.12 2.78
N GLY A 18 7.23 -6.96 3.32
CA GLY A 18 7.80 -5.84 2.57
C GLY A 18 9.32 -5.80 2.55
N SER A 19 10.02 -6.86 2.94
CA SER A 19 11.49 -6.90 2.82
C SER A 19 11.91 -6.48 1.41
N MET A 20 12.83 -5.52 1.29
CA MET A 20 13.30 -4.97 0.00
C MET A 20 12.19 -4.40 -0.91
N THR A 21 11.00 -4.09 -0.37
CA THR A 21 9.89 -3.49 -1.12
C THR A 21 9.85 -1.98 -0.93
N ALA A 22 9.67 -1.22 -2.02
CA ALA A 22 9.56 0.23 -2.01
C ALA A 22 8.14 0.69 -2.35
N THR A 23 7.66 1.75 -1.69
CA THR A 23 6.34 2.35 -1.96
C THR A 23 6.50 3.73 -2.59
N TYR A 24 5.70 4.00 -3.62
CA TYR A 24 5.67 5.25 -4.36
C TYR A 24 4.25 5.81 -4.47
N ILE A 25 4.10 7.14 -4.37
CA ILE A 25 2.90 7.88 -4.78
C ILE A 25 3.31 8.90 -5.82
N LYS A 26 2.56 8.98 -6.94
CA LYS A 26 2.88 9.89 -8.06
C LYS A 26 4.36 9.77 -8.49
N ASN A 27 4.88 8.54 -8.55
CA ASN A 27 6.28 8.19 -8.84
C ASN A 27 7.34 8.77 -7.88
N ARG A 28 6.94 9.37 -6.75
CA ARG A 28 7.85 9.80 -5.68
C ARG A 28 7.95 8.70 -4.64
N PHE A 29 9.18 8.36 -4.26
CA PHE A 29 9.43 7.42 -3.18
C PHE A 29 8.91 7.98 -1.86
N ILE A 30 8.34 7.12 -1.03
CA ILE A 30 7.80 7.52 0.27
C ILE A 30 8.52 6.78 1.37
N ASN A 31 8.43 5.44 1.35
CA ASN A 31 9.03 4.61 2.37
C ASN A 31 9.33 3.21 1.84
N SER A 32 10.28 2.56 2.50
CA SER A 32 10.43 1.11 2.44
C SER A 32 9.26 0.46 3.18
N LEU A 33 8.65 -0.52 2.54
CA LEU A 33 7.53 -1.26 3.10
C LEU A 33 8.06 -2.27 4.13
N LYS A 34 7.30 -2.51 5.19
CA LYS A 34 7.47 -3.64 6.11
C LYS A 34 6.42 -4.69 5.83
N SER A 35 5.18 -4.27 5.61
CA SER A 35 4.11 -5.16 5.19
C SER A 35 2.99 -4.38 4.51
N ILE A 36 2.24 -5.08 3.66
CA ILE A 36 0.99 -4.61 3.08
C ILE A 36 -0.13 -5.58 3.44
N THR A 37 -1.30 -5.03 3.72
CA THR A 37 -2.55 -5.78 3.85
C THR A 37 -3.59 -5.17 2.94
N LEU A 38 -4.11 -5.95 1.99
CA LEU A 38 -5.23 -5.56 1.14
C LEU A 38 -6.44 -6.42 1.49
N ASN A 39 -7.48 -5.80 2.03
CA ASN A 39 -8.76 -6.43 2.28
C ASN A 39 -9.68 -6.19 1.08
N ILE A 40 -9.84 -7.21 0.25
CA ILE A 40 -10.61 -7.16 -0.98
C ILE A 40 -12.08 -7.47 -0.68
N LYS A 41 -12.95 -6.49 -0.93
CA LYS A 41 -14.40 -6.57 -0.73
C LYS A 41 -15.15 -6.29 -2.03
N SER A 42 -16.46 -6.54 -2.06
CA SER A 42 -17.31 -6.32 -3.24
C SER A 42 -17.44 -4.85 -3.66
N GLU A 43 -17.49 -3.93 -2.70
CA GLU A 43 -17.76 -2.51 -2.98
C GLU A 43 -16.51 -1.64 -2.83
N ILE A 44 -15.90 -1.67 -1.64
CA ILE A 44 -14.75 -0.85 -1.29
C ILE A 44 -13.69 -1.72 -0.63
N CYS A 45 -12.55 -1.83 -1.29
CA CYS A 45 -11.37 -2.49 -0.74
C CYS A 45 -10.62 -1.54 0.19
N ILE A 46 -9.96 -2.10 1.20
CA ILE A 46 -9.17 -1.34 2.17
C ILE A 46 -7.72 -1.79 2.10
N GLY A 47 -6.80 -0.86 1.89
CA GLY A 47 -5.37 -1.09 1.94
C GLY A 47 -4.74 -0.52 3.20
N LYS A 48 -3.81 -1.27 3.77
CA LYS A 48 -2.94 -0.84 4.87
C LYS A 48 -1.49 -1.08 4.49
N LEU A 49 -0.69 -0.02 4.52
CA LEU A 49 0.76 -0.11 4.34
C LEU A 49 1.42 0.18 5.66
N MET A 50 2.28 -0.73 6.08
CA MET A 50 3.15 -0.56 7.21
C MET A 50 4.54 -0.27 6.68
N CYS A 51 5.11 0.88 6.98
CA CYS A 51 6.37 1.32 6.38
C CYS A 51 7.37 1.80 7.42
N TYR A 52 8.65 1.65 7.13
CA TYR A 52 9.72 2.25 7.92
C TYR A 52 9.75 3.76 7.68
N GLU A 53 9.73 4.55 8.75
CA GLU A 53 9.86 6.00 8.61
C GLU A 53 11.25 6.35 8.07
N VAL A 54 11.29 7.11 6.98
CA VAL A 54 12.54 7.56 6.36
C VAL A 54 12.86 8.95 6.90
N ASN A 55 14.13 9.21 7.23
CA ASN A 55 14.53 10.56 7.60
C ASN A 55 14.37 11.48 6.38
N GLN A 56 13.39 12.39 6.44
CA GLN A 56 13.06 13.31 5.36
C GLN A 56 14.13 14.41 5.20
N GLU A 57 14.94 14.69 6.22
CA GLU A 57 15.97 15.73 6.18
C GLU A 57 17.16 15.36 5.27
N SER A 58 17.42 14.06 5.08
CA SER A 58 18.55 13.57 4.29
C SER A 58 18.18 13.17 2.86
N ASN A 59 16.90 13.25 2.46
CA ASN A 59 16.46 12.75 1.16
C ASN A 59 15.37 13.64 0.53
N ASN A 60 15.81 14.54 -0.35
CA ASN A 60 14.96 15.46 -1.12
C ASN A 60 14.02 14.77 -2.14
N LYS A 61 14.11 13.44 -2.30
CA LYS A 61 13.21 12.65 -3.16
C LYS A 61 12.07 11.98 -2.38
N VAL A 62 12.05 12.12 -1.05
CA VAL A 62 11.01 11.54 -0.18
C VAL A 62 9.79 12.46 -0.11
N PHE A 63 8.61 11.87 0.12
CA PHE A 63 7.40 12.59 0.48
C PHE A 63 7.57 13.31 1.83
N THR A 64 7.39 14.62 1.86
CA THR A 64 7.47 15.38 3.12
C THR A 64 6.19 15.22 3.95
N LYS A 65 6.23 15.57 5.24
CA LYS A 65 5.03 15.68 6.07
C LYS A 65 3.95 16.56 5.42
N ASN A 66 4.34 17.72 4.89
CA ASN A 66 3.40 18.64 4.21
C ASN A 66 2.81 18.01 2.93
N ASP A 67 3.58 17.19 2.22
CA ASP A 67 3.05 16.47 1.06
C ASP A 67 2.01 15.42 1.50
N LEU A 68 2.22 14.72 2.61
CA LEU A 68 1.27 13.75 3.18
C LEU A 68 -0.03 14.42 3.64
N GLU A 69 0.07 15.57 4.30
CA GLU A 69 -1.10 16.35 4.72
C GLU A 69 -1.95 16.78 3.53
N LYS A 70 -1.33 17.15 2.39
CA LYS A 70 -2.02 17.47 1.15
C LYS A 70 -2.62 16.26 0.43
N LEU A 71 -2.10 15.05 0.66
CA LEU A 71 -2.67 13.83 0.11
C LEU A 71 -3.88 13.33 0.90
N LEU A 72 -4.01 13.72 2.17
CA LEU A 72 -5.14 13.31 2.98
C LEU A 72 -6.42 13.92 2.41
N GLY A 73 -7.40 13.07 2.10
CA GLY A 73 -8.62 13.53 1.46
C GLY A 73 -8.55 13.68 -0.06
N GLU A 74 -7.44 13.30 -0.69
CA GLU A 74 -7.26 13.36 -2.15
C GLU A 74 -7.15 11.96 -2.77
N LYS A 75 -7.47 11.88 -4.06
CA LYS A 75 -7.23 10.66 -4.85
C LYS A 75 -5.80 10.63 -5.39
N PHE A 76 -5.17 9.46 -5.35
CA PHE A 76 -3.83 9.26 -5.87
C PHE A 76 -3.58 7.82 -6.28
N ASP A 77 -2.45 7.61 -6.96
CA ASP A 77 -1.99 6.28 -7.38
C ASP A 77 -0.84 5.83 -6.49
N ILE A 78 -0.89 4.58 -6.04
CA ILE A 78 0.19 3.90 -5.30
C ILE A 78 0.83 2.87 -6.21
N THR A 79 2.16 2.82 -6.17
CA THR A 79 2.94 1.68 -6.65
C THR A 79 3.69 1.06 -5.48
N ILE A 80 3.49 -0.23 -5.25
CA ILE A 80 4.30 -1.06 -4.35
C ILE A 80 5.17 -1.94 -5.23
N ASP A 81 6.48 -1.82 -5.07
CA ASP A 81 7.47 -2.43 -5.94
C ASP A 81 8.37 -3.36 -5.13
N ASP A 82 8.18 -4.66 -5.31
CA ASP A 82 9.02 -5.67 -4.69
C ASP A 82 10.33 -5.81 -5.48
N ASN A 83 11.44 -5.55 -4.80
CA ASN A 83 12.80 -5.59 -5.36
C ASN A 83 13.65 -6.66 -4.68
N ASP A 84 13.03 -7.70 -4.11
CA ASP A 84 13.75 -8.89 -3.65
C ASP A 84 14.25 -9.72 -4.85
N TYR A 85 15.36 -9.29 -5.47
CA TYR A 85 15.94 -9.93 -6.66
C TYR A 85 16.27 -11.43 -6.49
N GLU A 86 16.36 -11.92 -5.26
CA GLU A 86 16.62 -13.33 -4.96
C GLU A 86 15.34 -14.17 -4.88
N ASN A 87 14.15 -13.55 -4.90
CA ASN A 87 12.86 -14.20 -4.90
C ASN A 87 12.24 -14.25 -6.30
N ALA A 88 11.80 -15.45 -6.71
CA ALA A 88 11.12 -15.68 -7.99
C ALA A 88 9.71 -15.07 -8.08
N ASN A 89 9.19 -14.48 -7.00
CA ASN A 89 7.83 -13.92 -6.91
C ASN A 89 7.83 -12.39 -6.77
N ASN A 90 8.85 -11.72 -7.34
CA ASN A 90 8.86 -10.27 -7.42
C ASN A 90 7.63 -9.76 -8.15
N SER A 91 6.90 -8.83 -7.52
CA SER A 91 5.71 -8.25 -8.11
C SER A 91 5.64 -6.74 -7.91
N ILE A 92 5.02 -6.08 -8.89
CA ILE A 92 4.62 -4.69 -8.81
C ILE A 92 3.10 -4.67 -8.60
N ILE A 93 2.66 -4.16 -7.46
CA ILE A 93 1.25 -3.88 -7.20
C ILE A 93 1.01 -2.40 -7.50
N LYS A 94 0.08 -2.12 -8.41
CA LYS A 94 -0.38 -0.77 -8.75
C LYS A 94 -1.83 -0.63 -8.30
N ILE A 95 -2.12 0.43 -7.55
CA ILE A 95 -3.48 0.76 -7.13
C ILE A 95 -3.78 2.17 -7.60
N LYS A 96 -4.70 2.30 -8.55
CA LYS A 96 -5.09 3.59 -9.13
C LYS A 96 -6.22 4.24 -8.34
N SER A 97 -6.27 5.57 -8.34
CA SER A 97 -7.38 6.35 -7.79
C SER A 97 -7.80 5.92 -6.37
N CYS A 98 -6.82 5.56 -5.53
CA CYS A 98 -7.07 5.26 -4.13
C CYS A 98 -7.20 6.55 -3.31
N TYR A 99 -7.85 6.45 -2.16
CA TYR A 99 -8.15 7.57 -1.29
C TYR A 99 -7.59 7.32 0.11
N MET A 100 -6.60 8.11 0.53
CA MET A 100 -6.05 8.04 1.87
C MET A 100 -6.96 8.80 2.82
N TYR A 101 -7.46 8.09 3.81
CA TYR A 101 -8.30 8.67 4.86
C TYR A 101 -7.58 8.75 6.21
N LYS A 102 -6.42 8.09 6.35
CA LYS A 102 -5.64 8.12 7.58
C LYS A 102 -4.18 7.75 7.35
N TYR A 103 -3.31 8.41 8.10
CA TYR A 103 -1.95 7.96 8.33
C TYR A 103 -1.58 8.17 9.81
N SER A 104 -0.61 7.42 10.31
CA SER A 104 -0.15 7.54 11.70
C SER A 104 1.32 7.20 11.83
N HIS A 105 2.04 8.02 12.60
CA HIS A 105 3.42 7.75 13.01
C HIS A 105 3.41 7.04 14.37
N PHE A 106 4.28 6.06 14.55
CA PHE A 106 4.44 5.38 15.83
C PHE A 106 5.82 4.72 15.93
N ILE A 107 6.21 4.34 17.14
CA ILE A 107 7.45 3.60 17.40
C ILE A 107 7.06 2.14 17.63
N SER A 108 7.58 1.22 16.80
CA SER A 108 7.37 -0.20 17.02
C SER A 108 8.26 -0.74 18.13
N ALA A 109 7.97 -1.96 18.59
CA ALA A 109 8.91 -2.71 19.43
C ALA A 109 10.30 -2.71 18.77
N GLY A 110 11.33 -2.39 19.56
CA GLY A 110 12.71 -2.21 19.07
C GLY A 110 13.11 -0.77 18.73
N ASN A 111 12.35 0.26 19.13
CA ASN A 111 12.67 1.68 18.91
C ASN A 111 12.76 2.11 17.43
N ILE A 112 12.07 1.38 16.55
CA ILE A 112 12.03 1.68 15.12
C ILE A 112 10.85 2.61 14.85
N ARG A 113 11.11 3.73 14.19
CA ARG A 113 10.06 4.65 13.76
C ARG A 113 9.34 4.11 12.53
N MET A 114 8.02 4.12 12.59
CA MET A 114 7.14 3.55 11.58
C MET A 114 6.08 4.56 11.18
N ILE A 115 5.61 4.44 9.95
CA ILE A 115 4.42 5.11 9.46
C ILE A 115 3.46 4.08 8.87
N GLN A 116 2.19 4.22 9.21
CA GLN A 116 1.11 3.43 8.63
C GLN A 116 0.24 4.31 7.75
N TYR A 117 -0.09 3.84 6.56
CA TYR A 117 -1.05 4.45 5.64
C TYR A 117 -2.29 3.57 5.54
N GLU A 118 -3.48 4.18 5.66
CA GLU A 118 -4.76 3.51 5.44
C GLU A 118 -5.52 4.22 4.31
N PHE A 119 -5.91 3.45 3.29
CA PHE A 119 -6.59 3.96 2.11
C PHE A 119 -7.69 3.02 1.63
N SER A 120 -8.61 3.57 0.84
CA SER A 120 -9.67 2.82 0.16
C SER A 120 -9.48 2.84 -1.35
N PHE A 121 -9.96 1.80 -2.03
CA PHE A 121 -9.91 1.69 -3.49
C PHE A 121 -11.01 0.76 -4.00
N GLN A 122 -11.32 0.84 -5.29
CA GLN A 122 -12.19 -0.12 -5.97
C GLN A 122 -11.36 -1.29 -6.49
N LYS A 123 -11.90 -2.51 -6.45
CA LYS A 123 -11.17 -3.75 -6.78
C LYS A 123 -10.52 -3.69 -8.17
N GLU A 124 -11.25 -3.17 -9.15
CA GLU A 124 -10.84 -2.97 -10.54
C GLU A 124 -9.64 -2.03 -10.71
N ASN A 125 -9.32 -1.21 -9.71
CA ASN A 125 -8.18 -0.31 -9.75
C ASN A 125 -6.87 -0.96 -9.29
N LYS A 126 -6.91 -2.20 -8.76
CA LYS A 126 -5.71 -2.98 -8.44
C LYS A 126 -5.22 -3.74 -9.66
N GLN A 127 -3.93 -3.62 -9.94
CA GLN A 127 -3.21 -4.46 -10.88
C GLN A 127 -1.98 -5.04 -10.19
N GLU A 128 -1.65 -6.29 -10.49
CA GLU A 128 -0.41 -6.93 -10.06
C GLU A 128 0.35 -7.44 -11.29
N ILE A 129 1.65 -7.18 -11.33
CA ILE A 129 2.54 -7.55 -12.43
C ILE A 129 3.69 -8.35 -11.84
N ILE A 130 3.86 -9.60 -12.24
CA ILE A 130 4.99 -10.44 -11.83
C ILE A 130 6.20 -10.06 -12.69
N LYS A 131 7.33 -9.76 -12.06
CA LYS A 131 8.60 -9.50 -12.74
C LYS A 131 9.28 -10.85 -13.01
N SER A 132 9.44 -11.19 -14.30
CA SER A 132 10.22 -12.34 -14.78
C SER A 132 11.70 -12.02 -14.86
#